data_AF-A0AB37UGN7-F1
#
_entry.id   AF-A0AB37UGN7-F1
#
_cell.length_a   1.000
_cell.length_b   1.000
_cell.length_c   1.000
_cell.angle_alpha   90.00
_cell.angle_beta   90.00
_cell.angle_gamma   90.00
#
_symmetry.space_group_name_H-M   'P 1'
#
loop_
_entity.id
_entity.type
_entity.pdbx_description
1 polymer ?
#
loop_
_entity_poly.entity_id
_entity_poly.type
_entity_poly.pdbx_seq_one_letter_code
_entity_poly.pdbx_strand_id
1 'polypeptide(L)'
;METHSQPVVSVSDRPPQQQKQTQQSWWAIYASTFFTIFLAECGDKTQLSTLLMSAESQSPWIVFVGAAAALITTSLLGVLLGQWLAKHLSPRKLEIAAGTSLLLIAIALVGDILLS
;
A
#
# COMPACT_ATOMS: atom_id res chain seq x y z
N MET A 1 -61.21 -2.24 -28.90
CA MET A 1 -61.06 -0.87 -28.38
C MET A 1 -59.85 -0.88 -27.45
N GLU A 2 -58.86 -0.05 -27.80
CA GLU A 2 -57.80 0.48 -26.92
C GLU A 2 -56.71 -0.49 -26.41
N THR A 3 -55.77 -0.84 -27.29
CA THR A 3 -54.42 -1.24 -26.87
C THR A 3 -53.71 0.01 -26.34
N HIS A 4 -53.69 0.15 -25.01
CA HIS A 4 -52.93 1.17 -24.28
C HIS A 4 -51.47 1.18 -24.76
N SER A 5 -51.17 2.13 -25.64
CA SER A 5 -49.82 2.39 -26.13
C SER A 5 -49.10 3.22 -25.07
N GLN A 6 -48.42 2.53 -24.15
CA GLN A 6 -47.50 3.19 -23.22
C GLN A 6 -46.52 4.05 -24.04
N PRO A 7 -46.29 5.32 -23.66
CA PRO A 7 -45.33 6.16 -24.35
C PRO A 7 -43.95 5.53 -24.15
N VAL A 8 -43.42 4.94 -25.22
CA VAL A 8 -42.03 4.51 -25.28
C VAL A 8 -41.21 5.77 -25.15
N VAL A 9 -40.77 6.08 -23.93
CA VAL A 9 -39.80 7.14 -23.66
C VAL A 9 -38.56 6.78 -24.45
N SER A 10 -38.41 7.44 -25.59
CA SER A 10 -37.30 7.22 -26.50
C SER A 10 -36.03 7.56 -25.73
N VAL A 11 -35.16 6.57 -25.55
CA VAL A 11 -33.86 6.70 -24.86
C VAL A 11 -33.00 7.83 -25.45
N SER A 12 -33.38 8.33 -26.62
CA SER A 12 -32.79 9.46 -27.34
C SER A 12 -32.85 10.81 -26.62
N ASP A 13 -33.67 10.98 -25.57
CA ASP A 13 -33.81 12.27 -24.86
C ASP A 13 -32.94 12.38 -23.59
N ARG A 14 -32.10 11.38 -23.30
CA ARG A 14 -31.17 11.49 -22.16
C ARG A 14 -30.00 12.39 -22.55
N PRO A 15 -29.77 13.51 -21.83
CA PRO A 15 -28.58 14.31 -22.05
C PRO A 15 -27.34 13.43 -21.87
N PRO A 16 -26.33 13.53 -22.73
CA PRO A 16 -25.10 12.79 -22.58
C PRO A 16 -24.52 13.09 -21.20
N GLN A 17 -24.46 12.07 -20.35
CA GLN A 17 -23.76 12.11 -19.07
C GLN A 17 -22.29 12.40 -19.41
N GLN A 18 -21.91 13.67 -19.33
CA GLN A 18 -20.56 14.14 -19.54
C GLN A 18 -19.74 13.70 -18.33
N GLN A 19 -19.41 12.41 -18.32
CA GLN A 19 -18.47 11.81 -17.41
C GLN A 19 -17.14 12.47 -17.72
N LYS A 20 -16.87 13.57 -17.01
CA LYS A 20 -15.63 14.33 -17.05
C LYS A 20 -14.56 13.33 -16.61
N GLN A 21 -14.04 12.57 -17.57
CA GLN A 21 -12.81 11.83 -17.43
C GLN A 21 -11.80 12.88 -17.02
N THR A 22 -11.54 12.99 -15.72
CA THR A 22 -10.41 13.72 -15.21
C THR A 22 -9.25 13.12 -15.96
N GLN A 23 -8.74 13.86 -16.94
CA GLN A 23 -7.57 13.51 -17.70
C GLN A 23 -6.42 13.57 -16.69
N GLN A 24 -6.31 12.50 -15.91
CA GLN A 24 -5.44 12.43 -14.76
C GLN A 24 -4.05 12.33 -15.36
N SER A 25 -3.37 13.47 -15.36
CA SER A 25 -2.02 13.57 -15.85
C SER A 25 -1.18 12.52 -15.15
N TRP A 26 -0.26 11.87 -15.87
CA TRP A 26 0.58 10.85 -15.27
C TRP A 26 1.35 11.41 -14.07
N TRP A 27 1.67 12.71 -14.12
CA TRP A 27 2.16 13.48 -12.98
C TRP A 27 1.22 13.51 -11.78
N ALA A 28 -0.09 13.65 -11.96
CA ALA A 28 -1.05 13.58 -10.87
C ALA A 28 -1.09 12.18 -10.24
N ILE A 29 -0.91 11.11 -11.03
CA ILE A 29 -0.85 9.74 -10.50
C ILE A 29 0.43 9.55 -9.67
N TYR A 30 1.59 9.93 -10.20
CA TYR A 30 2.85 9.86 -9.45
C TYR A 30 2.81 10.71 -8.18
N ALA A 31 2.30 11.94 -8.27
CA ALA A 31 2.19 12.84 -7.13
C ALA A 31 1.21 12.31 -6.08
N SER A 32 0.05 11.79 -6.47
CA SER A 32 -0.92 11.25 -5.52
C SER A 32 -0.40 9.98 -4.86
N THR A 33 0.20 9.06 -5.61
CA THR A 33 0.79 7.83 -5.05
C THR A 33 1.96 8.17 -4.13
N PHE A 34 2.83 9.09 -4.52
CA PHE A 34 3.93 9.56 -3.67
C PHE A 34 3.40 10.17 -2.38
N PHE A 35 2.46 11.11 -2.44
CA PHE A 35 1.90 11.73 -1.23
C PHE A 35 1.14 10.73 -0.36
N THR A 36 0.37 9.80 -0.94
CA THR A 36 -0.34 8.79 -0.16
C THR A 36 0.63 7.85 0.56
N ILE A 37 1.67 7.35 -0.13
CA ILE A 37 2.70 6.49 0.48
C ILE A 37 3.53 7.29 1.48
N PHE A 38 3.94 8.50 1.10
CA PHE A 38 4.69 9.40 1.99
C PHE A 38 3.90 9.72 3.24
N LEU A 39 2.60 10.05 3.20
CA LEU A 39 1.82 10.27 4.41
C LEU A 39 1.61 8.97 5.21
N ALA A 40 1.49 7.83 4.55
CA ALA A 40 1.38 6.54 5.22
C ALA A 40 2.69 6.12 5.92
N GLU A 41 3.85 6.51 5.37
CA GLU A 41 5.18 6.16 5.90
C GLU A 41 5.84 7.28 6.74
N CYS A 42 5.56 8.55 6.47
CA CYS A 42 6.11 9.72 7.15
C CYS A 42 5.44 9.85 8.51
N GLY A 43 5.95 9.07 9.45
CA GLY A 43 5.35 8.84 10.75
C GLY A 43 5.63 7.45 11.30
N ASP A 44 6.18 6.54 10.49
CA ASP A 44 6.67 5.27 11.01
C ASP A 44 7.79 5.55 12.02
N LYS A 45 7.64 5.00 13.23
CA LYS A 45 8.58 5.18 14.34
C LYS A 45 10.01 4.80 13.93
N THR A 46 10.16 3.92 12.94
CA THR A 46 11.43 3.53 12.36
C THR A 46 12.15 4.68 11.63
N GLN A 47 11.43 5.56 10.93
CA GLN A 47 12.05 6.71 10.24
C GLN A 47 12.56 7.75 11.24
N LEU A 48 11.78 8.05 12.29
CA LEU A 48 12.20 8.94 13.38
C LEU A 48 13.33 8.33 14.23
N SER A 49 13.28 7.02 14.51
CA SER A 49 14.34 6.30 15.23
C SER A 49 15.64 6.29 14.43
N THR A 50 15.58 6.10 13.11
CA THR A 50 16.75 6.19 12.22
C THR A 50 17.31 7.61 12.20
N LEU A 51 16.45 8.62 12.13
CA LEU A 51 16.86 10.04 12.14
C LEU A 51 17.50 10.44 13.47
N LEU A 52 16.91 10.03 14.61
CA LEU A 52 17.44 10.25 15.96
C LEU A 52 18.74 9.48 16.19
N MET A 53 18.85 8.24 15.72
CA MET A 53 20.09 7.45 15.80
C MET A 53 21.19 8.03 14.90
N SER A 54 20.83 8.63 13.75
CA SER A 54 21.76 9.42 12.93
C SER A 54 22.15 10.75 13.59
N ALA A 55 21.22 11.40 14.30
CA ALA A 55 21.44 12.70 14.95
C ALA A 55 22.25 12.59 16.27
N GLU A 56 22.09 11.51 17.03
CA GLU A 56 22.86 11.20 18.24
C GLU A 56 24.25 10.61 17.94
N SER A 57 24.49 10.16 16.71
CA SER A 57 25.78 9.60 16.31
C SER A 57 26.76 10.70 15.87
N GLN A 58 27.99 10.65 16.37
CA GLN A 58 29.07 11.57 15.97
C GLN A 58 29.42 11.53 14.47
N SER A 59 28.85 10.58 13.71
CA SER A 59 29.06 10.39 12.28
C SER A 59 27.74 9.99 11.56
N PRO A 60 26.84 10.95 11.25
CA PRO A 60 25.54 10.69 10.61
C PRO A 60 25.63 9.97 9.26
N TRP A 61 26.74 10.16 8.52
CA TRP A 61 26.97 9.49 7.24
C TRP A 61 27.17 7.98 7.37
N ILE A 62 27.84 7.51 8.41
CA ILE A 62 28.07 6.07 8.63
C ILE A 62 26.77 5.36 9.00
N VAL A 63 25.93 5.99 9.84
CA VAL A 63 24.63 5.45 10.23
C VAL A 63 23.70 5.40 9.01
N PHE A 64 23.68 6.45 8.19
CA PHE A 64 22.90 6.49 6.95
C PHE A 64 23.30 5.37 5.98
N VAL A 65 24.61 5.21 5.72
CA VAL A 65 25.11 4.17 4.83
C VAL A 65 24.85 2.77 5.41
N GLY A 66 25.00 2.58 6.72
CA GLY A 66 24.69 1.33 7.40
C GLY A 66 23.22 0.95 7.28
N ALA A 67 22.31 1.90 7.54
CA ALA A 67 20.87 1.69 7.40
C ALA A 67 20.47 1.43 5.95
N ALA A 68 21.02 2.18 4.99
CA ALA A 68 20.78 1.97 3.56
C ALA A 68 21.26 0.58 3.11
N ALA A 69 22.46 0.16 3.52
CA ALA A 69 23.00 -1.16 3.21
C ALA A 69 22.17 -2.28 3.85
N ALA A 70 21.72 -2.10 5.09
CA ALA A 70 20.84 -3.05 5.78
C ALA A 70 19.49 -3.18 5.06
N LEU A 71 18.90 -2.06 4.62
CA LEU A 71 17.64 -2.06 3.87
C LEU A 71 17.80 -2.81 2.54
N ILE A 72 18.82 -2.47 1.74
CA ILE A 72 19.09 -3.12 0.45
C ILE A 72 19.29 -4.62 0.64
N THR A 73 20.09 -5.01 1.63
CA THR A 73 20.38 -6.43 1.92
C THR A 73 19.11 -7.17 2.33
N THR A 74 18.31 -6.57 3.22
CA THR A 74 17.05 -7.16 3.69
C THR A 74 16.04 -7.28 2.57
N SER A 75 15.89 -6.26 1.72
CA SER A 75 15.02 -6.30 0.55
C SER A 75 15.47 -7.37 -0.44
N LEU A 76 16.77 -7.48 -0.70
CA LEU A 76 17.31 -8.50 -1.60
C LEU A 76 17.02 -9.92 -1.08
N LEU A 77 17.28 -10.18 0.20
CA LEU A 77 16.96 -11.44 0.84
C LEU A 77 15.45 -11.72 0.81
N GLY A 78 14.62 -10.71 1.11
CA GLY A 78 13.17 -10.82 1.06
C GLY A 78 12.64 -11.18 -0.33
N VAL A 79 13.19 -10.59 -1.39
CA VAL A 79 12.82 -10.91 -2.78
C VAL A 79 13.27 -12.31 -3.16
N LEU A 80 14.49 -12.73 -2.80
CA LEU A 80 14.99 -14.07 -3.09
C LEU A 80 14.14 -15.15 -2.38
N LEU A 81 13.87 -14.97 -1.08
CA LEU A 81 12.98 -15.86 -0.33
C LEU A 81 11.57 -15.83 -0.92
N GLY A 82 11.00 -14.64 -1.17
CA GLY A 82 9.67 -14.49 -1.74
C GLY A 82 9.53 -15.19 -3.10
N GLN A 83 10.53 -15.07 -3.97
CA GLN A 83 10.56 -15.75 -5.26
C GLN A 83 10.67 -17.27 -5.10
N TRP A 84 11.48 -17.75 -4.15
CA TRP A 84 11.58 -19.18 -3.86
C TRP A 84 10.25 -19.74 -3.33
N LEU A 85 9.61 -19.04 -2.39
CA LEU A 85 8.29 -19.41 -1.85
C LEU A 85 7.23 -19.40 -2.97
N ALA A 86 7.20 -18.37 -3.82
CA ALA A 86 6.23 -18.25 -4.91
C ALA A 86 6.37 -19.35 -5.97
N LYS A 87 7.58 -19.89 -6.17
CA LYS A 87 7.81 -21.03 -7.07
C LYS A 87 7.34 -22.36 -6.49
N HIS A 88 7.37 -22.54 -5.16
CA HIS A 88 7.03 -23.81 -4.51
C HIS A 88 5.60 -23.85 -3.97
N LEU A 89 4.97 -22.70 -3.74
CA LEU A 89 3.65 -22.59 -3.11
C LEU A 89 2.64 -21.96 -4.08
N SER A 90 1.45 -22.55 -4.16
CA SER A 90 0.36 -21.95 -4.95
C SER A 90 0.00 -20.57 -4.40
N PRO A 91 -0.34 -19.58 -5.25
CA PRO A 91 -0.62 -18.20 -4.83
C PRO A 91 -1.65 -18.10 -3.70
N ARG A 92 -2.69 -18.96 -3.72
CA ARG A 92 -3.72 -19.01 -2.68
C ARG A 92 -3.18 -19.34 -1.28
N LYS A 93 -2.16 -20.19 -1.18
CA LYS A 93 -1.52 -20.51 0.11
C LYS A 93 -0.71 -19.34 0.64
N LEU A 94 -0.07 -18.59 -0.26
CA LEU A 94 0.72 -17.41 0.10
C LEU A 94 -0.17 -16.27 0.59
N GLU A 95 -1.33 -16.05 -0.05
CA GLU A 95 -2.33 -15.07 0.39
C GLU A 95 -2.90 -15.40 1.77
N ILE A 96 -3.30 -16.66 1.99
CA ILE A 96 -3.83 -17.11 3.28
C ILE A 96 -2.75 -17.00 4.36
N ALA A 97 -1.50 -17.38 4.06
CA ALA A 97 -0.39 -17.24 4.99
C ALA A 97 -0.13 -15.79 5.36
N ALA A 98 -0.04 -14.88 4.38
CA ALA A 98 0.17 -13.45 4.62
C ALA A 98 -0.95 -12.85 5.48
N GLY A 99 -2.22 -13.15 5.14
CA GLY A 99 -3.37 -12.67 5.91
C GLY A 99 -3.39 -13.21 7.34
N THR A 100 -3.04 -14.49 7.53
CA THR A 100 -2.99 -15.12 8.85
C THR A 100 -1.85 -14.55 9.70
N SER A 101 -0.66 -14.36 9.11
CA SER A 101 0.47 -13.72 9.79
C SER A 101 0.12 -12.30 10.24
N LEU A 102 -0.56 -11.53 9.39
CA LEU A 102 -0.96 -10.16 9.70
C LEU A 102 -2.01 -10.11 10.82
N LEU A 103 -2.98 -11.03 10.80
CA LEU A 103 -3.96 -11.18 11.88
C LEU A 103 -3.30 -11.58 13.21
N LEU A 104 -2.35 -12.51 13.19
CA LEU A 104 -1.62 -12.95 14.38
C LEU A 104 -0.81 -11.81 15.00
N ILE A 105 -0.10 -11.03 14.17
CA ILE A 105 0.66 -9.86 14.64
C ILE A 105 -0.28 -8.82 15.24
N ALA A 106 -1.43 -8.57 14.61
CA ALA A 106 -2.43 -7.64 15.13
C ALA A 106 -2.99 -8.08 16.50
N ILE A 107 -3.34 -9.37 16.65
CA ILE A 107 -3.81 -9.91 17.93
C ILE A 107 -2.71 -9.83 18.99
N ALA A 108 -1.46 -10.17 18.64
CA ALA A 108 -0.34 -10.11 19.56
C ALA A 108 -0.08 -8.68 20.06
N LEU A 109 -0.11 -7.68 19.17
CA LEU A 109 0.01 -6.25 19.52
C LEU A 109 -1.14 -5.78 20.41
N VAL A 110 -2.38 -6.20 20.12
CA VAL A 110 -3.55 -5.88 20.97
C VAL A 110 -3.46 -6.58 22.33
N GLY A 111 -2.88 -7.77 22.39
CA GLY A 111 -2.59 -8.44 23.66
C GLY A 111 -1.56 -7.68 24.48
N ASP A 112 -0.42 -7.34 23.87
CA ASP A 112 0.67 -6.60 24.49
C ASP A 112 0.20 -5.24 25.04
N ILE A 113 -0.60 -4.49 24.27
CA ILE A 113 -1.13 -3.19 24.72
C ILE A 113 -2.20 -3.30 25.82
N LEU A 114 -2.88 -4.44 25.96
CA LEU A 114 -3.93 -4.64 26.97
C LEU A 114 -3.35 -5.23 28.28
N LEU A 115 -2.22 -5.92 28.19
CA LEU A 115 -1.47 -6.50 29.31
C LEU A 115 -0.39 -5.56 29.87
N SER A 116 0.02 -4.55 29.10
CA SER A 116 0.94 -3.48 29.52
C SER A 116 0.23 -2.29 30.14
#